data_AF-A0A4U0XM01-F1
#
_entry.id   AF-A0A4U0XM01-F1
#
_cell.length_a   1.000
_cell.length_b   1.000
_cell.length_c   1.000
_cell.angle_alpha   90.00
_cell.angle_beta   90.00
_cell.angle_gamma   90.00
#
_symmetry.space_group_name_H-M   'P 1'
#
loop_
_entity.id
_entity.type
_entity.pdbx_description
1 polymer ?
#
loop_
_entity_poly.entity_id
_entity_poly.type
_entity_poly.pdbx_seq_one_letter_code
_entity_poly.pdbx_strand_id
1 'polypeptide(L)'
;MSQKRNTTCARWDLDVQMNTNTDSQSDRLPTVSASEALKELQSAGPETISTTLPALDSLLSGAPTSTSGGLERGKITELWGPKGSGKAALLLQIAAHELCRGNKVVWIDGASPLSTSRLDSTVERQASAGSGTPATHEDVGKYKESFLHYRVPTLSHLLALILHPQPNFPSPGTSLMVIRGFNTLVDLDYPRVLFASSGKTQQQKWQAGRRYAVLGTLVAGLNKLAVLNNFAIAVTTGCASRVRTDSGLGSALVPGVGGAEWDGGVWNRLVLFRDFECRFVGVQKCQGRTLISREQIGETGKVVGFAIEHDGTVRQQGSTGGVAIEDPRNKVIRSPPKPRKRVIDEVADSEGEEADEYGWAETDEEALAADGPGDDTLEQPTADAAGV
;
A
#
# COMPACT_ATOMS: atom_id res chain seq x y z
N MET A 1 -74.40 -39.11 -41.25
CA MET A 1 -74.92 -38.21 -42.31
C MET A 1 -74.48 -36.79 -41.98
N SER A 2 -73.80 -35.97 -42.78
CA SER A 2 -72.95 -36.10 -43.96
C SER A 2 -72.07 -34.83 -43.95
N GLN A 3 -70.78 -34.97 -44.30
CA GLN A 3 -69.80 -33.98 -44.81
C GLN A 3 -69.64 -32.60 -44.13
N LYS A 4 -68.48 -32.40 -43.48
CA LYS A 4 -67.82 -31.09 -43.29
C LYS A 4 -66.55 -31.05 -44.16
N ARG A 5 -66.37 -29.93 -44.86
CA ARG A 5 -65.36 -29.71 -45.91
C ARG A 5 -64.03 -29.19 -45.35
N ASN A 6 -62.97 -29.63 -46.02
CA ASN A 6 -61.59 -29.17 -45.98
C ASN A 6 -61.44 -27.67 -46.27
N THR A 7 -60.45 -27.05 -45.62
CA THR A 7 -59.44 -26.19 -46.27
C THR A 7 -58.17 -26.22 -45.42
N THR A 8 -57.09 -26.66 -46.03
CA THR A 8 -55.77 -26.96 -45.47
C THR A 8 -54.91 -25.72 -45.31
N CYS A 9 -54.16 -25.68 -44.20
CA CYS A 9 -53.23 -24.65 -43.78
C CYS A 9 -51.87 -24.84 -44.47
N ALA A 10 -51.24 -23.75 -44.92
CA ALA A 10 -49.91 -23.75 -45.52
C ALA A 10 -48.84 -24.09 -44.47
N ARG A 11 -48.03 -25.10 -44.76
CA ARG A 11 -46.88 -25.55 -43.95
C ARG A 11 -45.59 -25.22 -44.70
N TRP A 12 -44.64 -24.69 -43.95
CA TRP A 12 -43.33 -24.24 -44.40
C TRP A 12 -42.43 -25.45 -44.69
N ASP A 13 -41.94 -25.54 -45.92
CA ASP A 13 -40.72 -26.29 -46.29
C ASP A 13 -39.69 -25.25 -46.70
N LEU A 14 -38.56 -25.20 -45.98
CA LEU A 14 -37.33 -24.57 -46.46
C LEU A 14 -36.16 -25.39 -45.94
N ASP A 15 -35.36 -25.82 -46.90
CA ASP A 15 -34.32 -26.84 -46.83
C ASP A 15 -33.24 -26.57 -45.78
N VAL A 16 -32.82 -27.68 -45.17
CA VAL A 16 -31.64 -27.82 -44.35
C VAL A 16 -30.40 -27.68 -45.23
N GLN A 17 -29.70 -26.56 -45.11
CA GLN A 17 -28.26 -26.51 -45.40
C GLN A 17 -27.49 -26.43 -44.08
N MET A 18 -26.71 -27.48 -43.84
CA MET A 18 -25.70 -27.59 -42.81
C MET A 18 -24.75 -26.39 -42.89
N ASN A 19 -24.72 -25.57 -41.84
CA ASN A 19 -23.52 -24.83 -41.50
C ASN A 19 -23.18 -25.12 -40.05
N THR A 20 -22.27 -26.07 -39.88
CA THR A 20 -21.62 -26.38 -38.62
C THR A 20 -20.70 -25.21 -38.27
N ASN A 21 -21.16 -24.31 -37.41
CA ASN A 21 -20.26 -23.45 -36.67
C ASN A 21 -20.75 -23.34 -35.22
N THR A 22 -20.48 -24.40 -34.47
CA THR A 22 -20.39 -24.33 -33.02
C THR A 22 -19.15 -23.49 -32.68
N ASP A 23 -19.28 -22.17 -32.69
CA ASP A 23 -18.33 -21.29 -32.03
C ASP A 23 -18.54 -21.44 -30.52
N SER A 24 -17.85 -22.44 -29.96
CA SER A 24 -17.57 -22.53 -28.54
C SER A 24 -16.83 -21.26 -28.14
N GLN A 25 -17.58 -20.32 -27.56
CA GLN A 25 -17.10 -19.06 -27.00
C GLN A 25 -15.92 -19.34 -26.07
N SER A 26 -14.70 -19.16 -26.59
CA SER A 26 -13.47 -19.24 -25.85
C SER A 26 -13.34 -17.96 -25.03
N ASP A 27 -13.86 -18.01 -23.80
CA ASP A 27 -13.62 -17.03 -22.73
C ASP A 27 -12.19 -17.17 -22.19
N ARG A 28 -11.20 -17.15 -23.10
CA ARG A 28 -9.79 -17.16 -22.78
C ARG A 28 -9.19 -15.93 -23.41
N LEU A 29 -8.65 -15.05 -22.55
CA LEU A 29 -7.78 -13.99 -23.00
C LEU A 29 -6.68 -14.61 -23.88
N PRO A 30 -6.33 -13.96 -25.01
CA PRO A 30 -5.27 -14.45 -25.86
C PRO A 30 -4.01 -14.66 -25.02
N THR A 31 -3.42 -15.85 -25.10
CA THR A 31 -2.18 -16.18 -24.39
C THR A 31 -1.05 -15.36 -25.00
N VAL A 32 -0.72 -14.24 -24.38
CA VAL A 32 0.49 -13.49 -24.72
C VAL A 32 1.68 -14.28 -24.21
N SER A 33 2.68 -14.53 -25.07
CA SER A 33 3.90 -15.21 -24.66
C SER A 33 4.64 -14.38 -23.61
N ALA A 34 5.16 -15.01 -22.56
CA ALA A 34 5.97 -14.33 -21.55
C ALA A 34 7.17 -13.57 -22.16
N SER A 35 7.73 -14.05 -23.27
CA SER A 35 8.82 -13.39 -23.98
C SER A 35 8.37 -12.15 -24.77
N GLU A 36 7.13 -12.13 -25.24
CA GLU A 36 6.53 -11.00 -25.96
C GLU A 36 6.13 -9.90 -24.97
N ALA A 37 5.44 -10.27 -23.88
CA ALA A 37 5.15 -9.36 -22.77
C ALA A 37 6.44 -8.76 -22.18
N LEU A 38 7.51 -9.54 -22.05
CA LEU A 38 8.80 -9.04 -21.58
C LEU A 38 9.44 -8.07 -22.58
N LYS A 39 9.37 -8.33 -23.90
CA LYS A 39 9.88 -7.41 -24.93
C LYS A 39 9.09 -6.11 -24.99
N GLU A 40 7.77 -6.19 -24.85
CA GLU A 40 6.90 -5.02 -24.74
C GLU A 40 7.29 -4.17 -23.51
N LEU A 41 7.48 -4.82 -22.35
CA LEU A 41 7.90 -4.16 -21.12
C LEU A 41 9.33 -3.59 -21.21
N GLN A 42 10.24 -4.27 -21.92
CA GLN A 42 11.61 -3.80 -22.17
C GLN A 42 11.68 -2.65 -23.18
N SER A 43 10.74 -2.58 -24.13
CA SER A 43 10.71 -1.54 -25.18
C SER A 43 9.99 -0.27 -24.72
N ALA A 44 8.96 -0.38 -23.89
CA ALA A 44 8.23 0.77 -23.34
C ALA A 44 8.81 1.28 -22.01
N GLY A 45 9.42 0.40 -21.21
CA GLY A 45 9.87 0.72 -19.85
C GLY A 45 8.69 0.97 -18.88
N PRO A 46 8.93 0.97 -17.55
CA PRO A 46 7.88 1.28 -16.59
C PRO A 46 7.48 2.76 -16.70
N GLU A 47 6.19 3.04 -16.92
CA GLU A 47 5.68 4.39 -16.85
C GLU A 47 5.74 4.91 -15.41
N THR A 48 6.51 5.97 -15.19
CA THR A 48 6.76 6.54 -13.85
C THR A 48 6.32 8.00 -13.77
N ILE A 49 5.93 8.40 -12.57
CA ILE A 49 5.58 9.77 -12.21
C ILE A 49 6.73 10.36 -11.38
N SER A 50 7.33 11.45 -11.86
CA SER A 50 8.41 12.12 -11.14
C SER A 50 7.95 12.57 -9.76
N THR A 51 8.80 12.33 -8.75
CA THR A 51 8.61 12.85 -7.40
C THR A 51 8.96 14.34 -7.28
N THR A 52 9.40 14.97 -8.37
CA THR A 52 9.98 16.33 -8.44
C THR A 52 11.28 16.50 -7.65
N LEU A 53 11.84 15.40 -7.16
CA LEU A 53 13.12 15.30 -6.48
C LEU A 53 14.02 14.36 -7.30
N PRO A 54 14.88 14.88 -8.18
CA PRO A 54 15.67 14.04 -9.11
C PRO A 54 16.49 12.95 -8.44
N ALA A 55 17.04 13.22 -7.24
CA ALA A 55 17.77 12.23 -6.46
C ALA A 55 16.86 11.08 -5.98
N LEU A 56 15.63 11.39 -5.58
CA LEU A 56 14.66 10.38 -5.17
C LEU A 56 14.20 9.56 -6.37
N ASP A 57 13.94 10.21 -7.51
CA ASP A 57 13.57 9.53 -8.76
C ASP A 57 14.67 8.54 -9.17
N SER A 58 15.94 8.95 -9.10
CA SER A 58 17.08 8.06 -9.35
C SER A 58 17.11 6.87 -8.39
N LEU A 59 16.88 7.07 -7.09
CA LEU A 59 16.82 5.98 -6.12
C LEU A 59 15.67 4.99 -6.38
N LEU A 60 14.52 5.50 -6.86
CA LEU A 60 13.34 4.67 -7.16
C LEU A 60 13.43 3.92 -8.49
N SER A 61 14.30 4.38 -9.39
CA SER A 61 14.56 3.68 -10.65
C SER A 61 15.30 2.34 -10.46
N GLY A 62 15.92 2.11 -9.29
CA GLY A 62 16.59 0.85 -8.95
C GLY A 62 17.90 0.60 -9.71
N ALA A 63 18.19 1.38 -10.76
CA ALA A 63 19.42 1.32 -11.53
C ALA A 63 20.16 2.67 -11.51
N PRO A 64 21.50 2.66 -11.38
CA PRO A 64 22.29 3.89 -11.29
C PRO A 64 22.33 4.71 -12.60
N THR A 65 21.91 4.13 -13.73
CA THR A 65 22.01 4.73 -15.07
C THR A 65 20.66 5.09 -15.71
N SER A 66 19.53 4.78 -15.07
CA SER A 66 18.21 5.12 -15.59
C SER A 66 17.91 6.60 -15.38
N THR A 67 17.58 7.28 -16.47
CA THR A 67 17.22 8.72 -16.51
C THR A 67 15.77 9.00 -16.15
N SER A 68 14.92 7.97 -16.02
CA SER A 68 13.52 8.10 -15.62
C SER A 68 13.20 7.17 -14.45
N GLY A 69 12.94 7.75 -13.28
CA GLY A 69 12.41 7.04 -12.12
C GLY A 69 11.32 7.84 -11.44
N GLY A 70 10.77 7.29 -10.36
CA GLY A 70 9.67 7.91 -9.62
C GLY A 70 8.64 6.89 -9.19
N LEU A 71 7.38 7.32 -9.10
CA LEU A 71 6.26 6.47 -8.72
C LEU A 71 5.78 5.69 -9.95
N GLU A 72 5.97 4.38 -9.94
CA GLU A 72 5.53 3.50 -11.04
C GLU A 72 4.01 3.40 -11.10
N ARG A 73 3.44 3.53 -12.30
CA ARG A 73 2.02 3.30 -12.55
C ARG A 73 1.67 1.82 -12.39
N GLY A 74 0.43 1.54 -12.00
CA GLY A 74 0.03 0.18 -11.65
C GLY A 74 0.55 -0.30 -10.29
N LYS A 75 1.28 0.54 -9.55
CA LYS A 75 1.92 0.19 -8.28
C LYS A 75 1.52 1.13 -7.15
N ILE A 76 1.70 0.63 -5.92
CA ILE A 76 1.42 1.37 -4.68
C ILE A 76 2.73 1.82 -4.05
N THR A 77 2.84 3.12 -3.77
CA THR A 77 3.92 3.70 -2.96
C THR A 77 3.37 4.17 -1.62
N GLU A 78 3.95 3.67 -0.53
CA GLU A 78 3.63 4.11 0.83
C GLU A 78 4.61 5.21 1.28
N LEU A 79 4.07 6.31 1.79
CA LEU A 79 4.81 7.38 2.45
C LEU A 79 4.40 7.41 3.92
N TRP A 80 5.31 7.02 4.81
CA TRP A 80 5.03 6.98 6.25
C TRP A 80 5.92 7.95 7.02
N GLY A 81 5.53 8.25 8.25
CA GLY A 81 6.35 9.02 9.18
C GLY A 81 5.55 9.97 10.08
N PRO A 82 6.22 10.75 10.94
CA PRO A 82 5.57 11.64 11.91
C PRO A 82 4.69 12.72 11.27
N LYS A 83 3.74 13.26 12.04
CA LYS A 83 2.98 14.45 11.63
C LYS A 83 3.95 15.61 11.37
N GLY A 84 3.71 16.40 10.33
CA GLY A 84 4.58 17.53 9.97
C GLY A 84 5.86 17.19 9.17
N SER A 85 6.13 15.91 8.90
CA SER A 85 7.34 15.49 8.14
C SER A 85 7.33 15.86 6.65
N GLY A 86 6.25 16.44 6.13
CA GLY A 86 6.17 16.92 4.74
C GLY A 86 5.50 15.99 3.73
N LYS A 87 4.99 14.81 4.15
CA LYS A 87 4.26 13.87 3.27
C LYS A 87 3.22 14.52 2.36
N ALA A 88 2.34 15.33 2.95
CA ALA A 88 1.27 16.00 2.22
C ALA A 88 1.81 17.04 1.22
N ALA A 89 2.89 17.74 1.58
CA ALA A 89 3.50 18.75 0.72
C ALA A 89 4.18 18.11 -0.49
N LEU A 90 4.92 17.01 -0.27
CA LEU A 90 5.55 16.25 -1.34
C LEU A 90 4.51 15.72 -2.33
N LEU A 91 3.44 15.08 -1.84
CA LEU A 91 2.39 14.56 -2.71
C LEU A 91 1.62 15.67 -3.44
N LEU A 92 1.44 16.84 -2.81
CA LEU A 92 0.80 17.98 -3.46
C LEU A 92 1.67 18.54 -4.60
N GLN A 93 3.00 18.56 -4.40
CA GLN A 93 3.95 18.95 -5.44
C GLN A 93 3.89 17.99 -6.63
N ILE A 94 3.84 16.68 -6.37
CA ILE A 94 3.71 15.63 -7.39
C ILE A 94 2.37 15.74 -8.12
N ALA A 95 1.28 15.95 -7.39
CA ALA A 95 -0.04 16.15 -7.97
C ALA A 95 -0.07 17.38 -8.90
N ALA A 96 0.44 18.53 -8.44
CA ALA A 96 0.51 19.74 -9.25
C ALA A 96 1.35 19.54 -10.51
N HIS A 97 2.48 18.85 -10.40
CA HIS A 97 3.31 18.50 -11.55
C HIS A 97 2.53 17.67 -12.60
N GLU A 98 1.76 16.67 -12.17
CA GLU A 98 0.95 15.87 -13.09
C GLU A 98 -0.22 16.64 -13.71
N LEU A 99 -0.88 17.52 -12.95
CA LEU A 99 -1.91 18.41 -13.48
C LEU A 99 -1.35 19.32 -14.59
N CYS A 100 -0.18 19.92 -14.36
CA CYS A 100 0.49 20.77 -15.36
C CYS A 100 0.91 20.01 -16.63
N ARG A 101 1.01 18.68 -16.59
CA ARG A 101 1.22 17.82 -17.77
C ARG A 101 -0.07 17.47 -18.51
N GLY A 102 -1.22 17.95 -18.04
CA GLY A 102 -2.54 17.65 -18.59
C GLY A 102 -3.14 16.33 -18.08
N ASN A 103 -2.54 15.68 -17.07
CA ASN A 103 -3.09 14.48 -16.47
C ASN A 103 -4.10 14.83 -15.37
N LYS A 104 -4.95 13.86 -15.02
CA LYS A 104 -5.89 14.00 -13.90
C LYS A 104 -5.33 13.39 -12.63
N VAL A 105 -5.71 13.97 -11.49
CA VAL A 105 -5.30 13.49 -10.16
C VAL A 105 -6.54 13.26 -9.31
N VAL A 106 -6.61 12.10 -8.66
CA VAL A 106 -7.61 11.79 -7.65
C VAL A 106 -7.00 11.94 -6.26
N TRP A 107 -7.61 12.73 -5.39
CA TRP A 107 -7.15 12.96 -4.03
C TRP A 107 -8.21 12.56 -3.02
N ILE A 108 -7.92 11.54 -2.22
CA ILE A 108 -8.81 10.97 -1.22
C ILE A 108 -8.31 11.34 0.18
N ASP A 109 -9.07 12.16 0.91
CA ASP A 109 -8.74 12.54 2.29
C ASP A 109 -9.53 11.69 3.30
N GLY A 110 -8.81 10.93 4.13
CA GLY A 110 -9.35 10.11 5.22
C GLY A 110 -9.32 10.76 6.61
N ALA A 111 -8.64 11.90 6.79
CA ALA A 111 -8.52 12.51 8.12
C ALA A 111 -8.48 14.03 8.10
N SER A 112 -7.44 14.61 7.48
CA SER A 112 -7.22 16.05 7.43
C SER A 112 -7.54 16.57 6.03
N PRO A 113 -8.40 17.59 5.90
CA PRO A 113 -8.78 18.13 4.61
C PRO A 113 -7.58 18.79 3.91
N LEU A 114 -7.57 18.71 2.59
CA LEU A 114 -6.67 19.47 1.72
C LEU A 114 -6.91 20.97 1.86
N SER A 115 -5.83 21.75 1.93
CA SER A 115 -5.88 23.21 1.82
C SER A 115 -5.96 23.58 0.35
N THR A 116 -7.13 24.00 -0.13
CA THR A 116 -7.34 24.44 -1.52
C THR A 116 -6.40 25.59 -1.89
N SER A 117 -6.21 26.57 -1.00
CA SER A 117 -5.25 27.66 -1.19
C SER A 117 -3.81 27.17 -1.44
N ARG A 118 -3.43 26.05 -0.81
CA ARG A 118 -2.10 25.47 -1.00
C ARG A 118 -2.00 24.79 -2.36
N LEU A 119 -3.03 24.04 -2.76
CA LEU A 119 -3.12 23.44 -4.09
C LEU A 119 -2.98 24.52 -5.17
N ASP A 120 -3.76 25.59 -5.06
CA ASP A 120 -3.77 26.72 -6.01
C ASP A 120 -2.37 27.31 -6.17
N SER A 121 -1.75 27.67 -5.04
CA SER A 121 -0.41 28.25 -5.04
C SER A 121 0.66 27.30 -5.61
N THR A 122 0.54 25.99 -5.37
CA THR A 122 1.49 25.00 -5.89
C THR A 122 1.30 24.80 -7.40
N VAL A 123 0.05 24.78 -7.89
CA VAL A 123 -0.27 24.65 -9.32
C VAL A 123 0.17 25.89 -10.10
N GLU A 124 -0.13 27.09 -9.60
CA GLU A 124 0.30 28.37 -10.19
C GLU A 124 1.81 28.40 -10.42
N ARG A 125 2.58 28.00 -9.39
CA ARG A 125 4.03 27.98 -9.48
C ARG A 125 4.56 26.92 -10.43
N GLN A 126 3.96 25.72 -10.44
CA GLN A 126 4.39 24.69 -11.37
C GLN A 126 4.08 25.04 -12.83
N ALA A 127 2.92 25.63 -13.09
CA ALA A 127 2.57 26.13 -14.41
C ALA A 127 3.51 27.28 -14.84
N SER A 128 3.89 28.16 -13.90
CA SER A 128 4.83 29.25 -14.18
C SER A 128 6.26 28.75 -14.45
N ALA A 129 6.71 27.73 -13.70
CA ALA A 129 8.04 27.13 -13.88
C ALA A 129 8.15 26.39 -15.22
N GLY A 130 7.08 25.73 -15.68
CA GLY A 130 7.06 25.01 -16.95
C GLY A 130 6.95 25.90 -18.20
N SER A 131 6.23 27.02 -18.11
CA SER A 131 5.99 27.91 -19.26
C SER A 131 6.97 29.09 -19.36
N GLY A 132 7.70 29.42 -18.28
CA GLY A 132 8.55 30.61 -18.21
C GLY A 132 7.78 31.93 -18.15
N THR A 133 6.44 31.87 -18.12
CA THR A 133 5.52 33.01 -17.98
C THR A 133 4.65 32.83 -16.74
N PRO A 134 4.23 33.91 -16.07
CA PRO A 134 3.32 33.79 -14.92
C PRO A 134 2.00 33.12 -15.35
N ALA A 135 1.61 32.07 -14.63
CA ALA A 135 0.35 31.37 -14.88
C ALA A 135 -0.83 32.31 -14.68
N THR A 136 -1.80 32.27 -15.59
CA THR A 136 -3.03 33.05 -15.46
C THR A 136 -4.03 32.33 -14.55
N HIS A 137 -4.96 33.06 -13.96
CA HIS A 137 -6.03 32.47 -13.14
C HIS A 137 -6.90 31.46 -13.93
N GLU A 138 -7.02 31.63 -15.26
CA GLU A 138 -7.72 30.69 -16.14
C GLU A 138 -6.98 29.36 -16.30
N ASP A 139 -5.64 29.38 -16.37
CA ASP A 139 -4.83 28.16 -16.46
C ASP A 139 -4.99 27.31 -15.20
N VAL A 140 -4.95 27.96 -14.03
CA VAL A 140 -5.16 27.31 -12.74
C VAL A 140 -6.57 26.72 -12.66
N GLY A 141 -7.58 27.43 -13.17
CA GLY A 141 -8.95 26.94 -13.28
C GLY A 141 -9.04 25.61 -14.04
N LYS A 142 -8.39 25.51 -15.20
CA LYS A 142 -8.36 24.26 -16.00
C LYS A 142 -7.69 23.10 -15.25
N TYR A 143 -6.59 23.37 -14.54
CA TYR A 143 -5.92 22.34 -13.76
C TYR A 143 -6.78 21.85 -12.58
N LYS A 144 -7.58 22.73 -11.98
CA LYS A 144 -8.52 22.35 -10.91
C LYS A 144 -9.61 21.41 -11.39
N GLU A 145 -10.11 21.58 -12.61
CA GLU A 145 -11.12 20.67 -13.18
C GLU A 145 -10.58 19.23 -13.34
N SER A 146 -9.26 19.09 -13.52
CA SER A 146 -8.56 17.81 -13.57
C SER A 146 -8.18 17.25 -12.20
N PHE A 147 -8.45 17.97 -11.11
CA PHE A 147 -8.20 17.55 -9.73
C PHE A 147 -9.50 17.10 -9.05
N LEU A 148 -9.67 15.79 -8.89
CA LEU A 148 -10.85 15.20 -8.26
C LEU A 148 -10.60 14.96 -6.77
N HIS A 149 -11.30 15.70 -5.92
CA HIS A 149 -11.18 15.57 -4.47
C HIS A 149 -12.34 14.75 -3.87
N TYR A 150 -12.02 13.73 -3.08
CA TYR A 150 -12.97 12.94 -2.32
C TYR A 150 -12.63 12.99 -0.84
N ARG A 151 -13.65 13.18 0.00
CA ARG A 151 -13.53 13.02 1.44
C ARG A 151 -14.18 11.71 1.86
N VAL A 152 -13.43 10.89 2.58
CA VAL A 152 -13.84 9.54 2.96
C VAL A 152 -13.75 9.44 4.48
N PRO A 153 -14.88 9.58 5.21
CA PRO A 153 -14.84 9.75 6.66
C PRO A 153 -14.58 8.46 7.45
N THR A 154 -14.81 7.28 6.85
CA THR A 154 -14.61 5.97 7.51
C THR A 154 -13.89 4.99 6.59
N LEU A 155 -13.32 3.91 7.15
CA LEU A 155 -12.68 2.87 6.35
C LEU A 155 -13.69 2.19 5.42
N SER A 156 -14.95 2.02 5.84
CA SER A 156 -16.01 1.44 5.00
C SER A 156 -16.27 2.25 3.74
N HIS A 157 -16.23 3.59 3.80
CA HIS A 157 -16.36 4.42 2.61
C HIS A 157 -15.17 4.22 1.65
N LEU A 158 -13.96 4.04 2.19
CA LEU A 158 -12.78 3.76 1.38
C LEU A 158 -12.91 2.38 0.71
N LEU A 159 -13.30 1.37 1.48
CA LEU A 159 -13.51 0.01 0.98
C LEU A 159 -14.57 0.00 -0.13
N ALA A 160 -15.70 0.67 0.06
CA ALA A 160 -16.74 0.76 -0.97
C ALA A 160 -16.20 1.41 -2.25
N LEU A 161 -15.46 2.51 -2.14
CA LEU A 161 -14.89 3.22 -3.29
C LEU A 161 -13.87 2.37 -4.08
N ILE A 162 -13.06 1.56 -3.38
CA ILE A 162 -12.00 0.77 -4.00
C ILE A 162 -12.49 -0.60 -4.49
N LEU A 163 -13.35 -1.27 -3.72
CA LEU A 163 -13.83 -2.62 -4.03
C LEU A 163 -15.05 -2.60 -4.95
N HIS A 164 -15.81 -1.52 -4.94
CA HIS A 164 -16.99 -1.31 -5.78
C HIS A 164 -16.92 0.05 -6.49
N PRO A 165 -15.87 0.29 -7.30
CA PRO A 165 -15.73 1.55 -8.02
C PRO A 165 -16.89 1.75 -8.99
N GLN A 166 -17.36 2.98 -9.12
CA GLN A 166 -18.34 3.33 -10.15
C GLN A 166 -17.71 3.12 -11.54
N PRO A 167 -18.49 2.83 -12.60
CA PRO A 167 -17.96 2.55 -13.93
C PRO A 167 -17.02 3.61 -14.50
N ASN A 168 -17.18 4.87 -14.08
CA ASN A 168 -16.36 6.01 -14.52
C ASN A 168 -15.32 6.43 -13.48
N PHE A 169 -15.03 5.58 -12.49
CA PHE A 169 -14.06 5.85 -11.43
C PHE A 169 -12.83 4.92 -11.54
N PRO A 170 -11.61 5.47 -11.59
CA PRO A 170 -11.30 6.90 -11.73
C PRO A 170 -11.64 7.41 -13.13
N SER A 171 -11.72 8.73 -13.30
CA SER A 171 -11.98 9.31 -14.62
C SER A 171 -10.86 8.97 -15.61
N PRO A 172 -11.15 8.73 -16.91
CA PRO A 172 -10.12 8.50 -17.91
C PRO A 172 -9.08 9.63 -17.92
N GLY A 173 -7.80 9.25 -18.07
CA GLY A 173 -6.65 10.17 -18.00
C GLY A 173 -6.13 10.44 -16.58
N THR A 174 -6.62 9.74 -15.57
CA THR A 174 -6.04 9.78 -14.22
C THR A 174 -4.65 9.13 -14.24
N SER A 175 -3.62 9.86 -13.80
CA SER A 175 -2.26 9.32 -13.67
C SER A 175 -1.87 9.01 -12.23
N LEU A 176 -2.44 9.73 -11.26
CA LEU A 176 -2.10 9.64 -9.85
C LEU A 176 -3.36 9.58 -8.98
N MET A 177 -3.36 8.65 -8.03
CA MET A 177 -4.31 8.63 -6.92
C MET A 177 -3.57 8.77 -5.59
N VAL A 178 -3.98 9.73 -4.78
CA VAL A 178 -3.43 9.98 -3.44
C VAL A 178 -4.45 9.57 -2.39
N ILE A 179 -4.06 8.73 -1.43
CA ILE A 179 -4.88 8.37 -0.27
C ILE A 179 -4.21 8.90 1.00
N ARG A 180 -4.83 9.90 1.62
CA ARG A 180 -4.29 10.57 2.80
C ARG A 180 -4.89 10.13 4.12
N GLY A 181 -4.03 9.97 5.11
CA GLY A 181 -4.44 9.65 6.48
C GLY A 181 -4.99 8.23 6.62
N PHE A 182 -4.53 7.30 5.78
CA PHE A 182 -5.04 5.93 5.73
C PHE A 182 -5.01 5.23 7.09
N ASN A 183 -3.90 5.37 7.82
CA ASN A 183 -3.75 4.78 9.15
C ASN A 183 -4.81 5.28 10.15
N THR A 184 -5.33 6.50 9.97
CA THR A 184 -6.35 7.05 10.88
C THR A 184 -7.68 6.34 10.68
N LEU A 185 -8.07 6.05 9.43
CA LEU A 185 -9.27 5.28 9.12
C LEU A 185 -9.18 3.86 9.71
N VAL A 186 -8.02 3.22 9.55
CA VAL A 186 -7.78 1.87 10.06
C VAL A 186 -7.79 1.85 11.59
N ASP A 187 -7.12 2.78 12.25
CA ASP A 187 -7.02 2.80 13.71
C ASP A 187 -8.35 3.21 14.38
N LEU A 188 -9.25 3.91 13.68
CA LEU A 188 -10.59 4.22 14.18
C LEU A 188 -11.49 2.98 14.22
N ASP A 189 -11.50 2.17 13.15
CA ASP A 189 -12.36 0.99 13.05
C ASP A 189 -11.73 -0.26 13.70
N TYR A 190 -10.39 -0.32 13.73
CA TYR A 190 -9.60 -1.42 14.29
C TYR A 190 -8.49 -0.89 15.21
N PRO A 191 -8.82 -0.39 16.41
CA PRO A 191 -7.84 0.18 17.33
C PRO A 191 -6.80 -0.85 17.78
N ARG A 192 -5.56 -0.40 17.98
CA ARG A 192 -4.49 -1.22 18.54
C ARG A 192 -4.69 -1.33 20.05
N VAL A 193 -4.88 -2.55 20.55
CA VAL A 193 -4.95 -2.80 21.99
C VAL A 193 -3.52 -2.85 22.52
N LEU A 194 -3.03 -1.73 23.05
CA LEU A 194 -1.64 -1.56 23.51
C LEU A 194 -1.37 -2.17 24.90
N PHE A 195 -2.41 -2.63 25.61
CA PHE A 195 -2.33 -2.98 27.04
C PHE A 195 -3.22 -4.17 27.43
N ALA A 196 -3.24 -5.25 26.64
CA ALA A 196 -3.85 -6.50 27.11
C ALA A 196 -2.75 -7.36 27.75
N SER A 197 -2.73 -7.38 29.08
CA SER A 197 -2.07 -8.42 29.88
C SER A 197 -2.47 -9.81 29.40
N SER A 198 -1.69 -10.84 29.77
CA SER A 198 -1.97 -12.25 29.48
C SER A 198 -3.45 -12.57 29.76
N GLY A 199 -4.23 -12.67 28.68
CA GLY A 199 -5.70 -12.65 28.76
C GLY A 199 -6.38 -11.87 27.64
N LYS A 200 -5.92 -11.98 26.39
CA LYS A 200 -6.68 -11.46 25.24
C LYS A 200 -8.00 -12.24 25.16
N THR A 201 -9.13 -11.53 25.30
CA THR A 201 -10.46 -12.10 25.03
C THR A 201 -10.53 -12.62 23.60
N GLN A 202 -11.36 -13.63 23.34
CA GLN A 202 -11.57 -14.16 21.99
C GLN A 202 -11.99 -13.05 21.01
N GLN A 203 -12.74 -12.06 21.50
CA GLN A 203 -13.14 -10.89 20.71
C GLN A 203 -11.94 -10.01 20.32
N GLN A 204 -10.96 -9.79 21.20
CA GLN A 204 -9.75 -9.03 20.88
C GLN A 204 -8.86 -9.77 19.88
N LYS A 205 -8.71 -11.09 20.01
CA LYS A 205 -7.99 -11.91 19.02
C LYS A 205 -8.67 -11.84 17.65
N TRP A 206 -10.00 -11.98 17.62
CA TRP A 206 -10.79 -11.86 16.39
C TRP A 206 -10.68 -10.47 15.74
N GLN A 207 -10.74 -9.39 16.53
CA GLN A 207 -10.57 -8.03 16.02
C GLN A 207 -9.18 -7.78 15.42
N ALA A 208 -8.12 -8.32 16.06
CA ALA A 208 -6.76 -8.24 15.55
C ALA A 208 -6.59 -8.98 14.21
N GLY A 209 -7.08 -10.22 14.10
CA GLY A 209 -7.07 -10.95 12.83
C GLY A 209 -7.91 -10.28 11.75
N ARG A 210 -9.07 -9.72 12.13
CA ARG A 210 -9.96 -9.02 11.19
C ARG A 210 -9.32 -7.77 10.59
N ARG A 211 -8.51 -7.04 11.36
CA ARG A 211 -7.74 -5.88 10.88
C ARG A 211 -6.88 -6.25 9.67
N TYR A 212 -6.08 -7.31 9.79
CA TYR A 212 -5.17 -7.73 8.71
C TYR A 212 -5.90 -8.31 7.50
N ALA A 213 -6.98 -9.08 7.72
CA ALA A 213 -7.84 -9.55 6.62
C ALA A 213 -8.44 -8.40 5.80
N VAL A 214 -8.90 -7.32 6.48
CA VAL A 214 -9.42 -6.13 5.81
C VAL A 214 -8.32 -5.37 5.08
N LEU A 215 -7.14 -5.22 5.68
CA LEU A 215 -5.98 -4.61 5.02
C LEU A 215 -5.56 -5.38 3.75
N GLY A 216 -5.53 -6.72 3.82
CA GLY A 216 -5.24 -7.59 2.68
C GLY A 216 -6.27 -7.43 1.55
N THR A 217 -7.55 -7.38 1.89
CA THR A 217 -8.63 -7.16 0.90
C THR A 217 -8.48 -5.79 0.23
N LEU A 218 -8.21 -4.74 1.03
CA LEU A 218 -8.07 -3.39 0.51
C LEU A 218 -6.84 -3.24 -0.39
N VAL A 219 -5.67 -3.73 0.03
CA VAL A 219 -4.44 -3.60 -0.77
C VAL A 219 -4.52 -4.39 -2.07
N ALA A 220 -5.21 -5.54 -2.07
CA ALA A 220 -5.51 -6.28 -3.29
C ALA A 220 -6.42 -5.46 -4.24
N GLY A 221 -7.47 -4.83 -3.69
CA GLY A 221 -8.34 -3.92 -4.44
C GLY A 221 -7.60 -2.71 -5.03
N LEU A 222 -6.73 -2.08 -4.24
CA LEU A 222 -5.89 -0.96 -4.70
C LEU A 222 -4.94 -1.37 -5.83
N ASN A 223 -4.25 -2.52 -5.69
CA ASN A 223 -3.37 -3.03 -6.73
C ASN A 223 -4.15 -3.33 -8.02
N LYS A 224 -5.31 -4.00 -7.90
CA LYS A 224 -6.19 -4.24 -9.05
C LYS A 224 -6.60 -2.94 -9.72
N LEU A 225 -7.02 -1.94 -8.95
CA LEU A 225 -7.47 -0.65 -9.48
C LEU A 225 -6.33 0.10 -10.18
N ALA A 226 -5.14 0.12 -9.60
CA ALA A 226 -3.95 0.76 -10.18
C ALA A 226 -3.57 0.13 -11.52
N VAL A 227 -3.53 -1.21 -11.58
CA VAL A 227 -3.14 -1.95 -12.78
C VAL A 227 -4.18 -1.77 -13.89
N LEU A 228 -5.47 -1.93 -13.59
CA LEU A 228 -6.53 -1.87 -14.61
C LEU A 228 -6.66 -0.49 -15.27
N ASN A 229 -6.30 0.57 -14.56
CA ASN A 229 -6.45 1.94 -15.03
C ASN A 229 -5.11 2.65 -15.29
N ASN A 230 -3.98 1.92 -15.20
CA ASN A 230 -2.63 2.42 -15.42
C ASN A 230 -2.32 3.76 -14.71
N PHE A 231 -2.52 3.81 -13.40
CA PHE A 231 -2.16 4.98 -12.57
C PHE A 231 -1.35 4.57 -11.34
N ALA A 232 -0.56 5.48 -10.80
CA ALA A 232 0.20 5.26 -9.57
C ALA A 232 -0.65 5.58 -8.34
N ILE A 233 -0.53 4.77 -7.29
CA ILE A 233 -1.18 5.03 -6.00
C ILE A 233 -0.13 5.48 -4.99
N ALA A 234 -0.36 6.62 -4.34
CA ALA A 234 0.43 7.09 -3.21
C ALA A 234 -0.41 7.10 -1.93
N VAL A 235 -0.03 6.30 -0.94
CA VAL A 235 -0.72 6.20 0.35
C VAL A 235 0.12 6.88 1.43
N THR A 236 -0.50 7.73 2.26
CA THR A 236 0.18 8.25 3.46
C THR A 236 -0.26 7.55 4.72
N THR A 237 0.71 7.12 5.51
CA THR A 237 0.50 6.55 6.84
C THR A 237 1.27 7.34 7.90
N GLY A 238 0.82 7.23 9.15
CA GLY A 238 1.51 7.78 10.31
C GLY A 238 2.72 6.93 10.71
N CYS A 239 3.14 7.08 11.96
CA CYS A 239 4.14 6.21 12.58
C CYS A 239 3.63 5.69 13.92
N ALA A 240 4.12 4.53 14.33
CA ALA A 240 3.99 3.99 15.67
C ALA A 240 5.39 3.75 16.27
N SER A 241 5.49 3.70 17.60
CA SER A 241 6.73 3.31 18.28
C SER A 241 6.72 1.82 18.56
N ARG A 242 7.81 1.13 18.27
CA ARG A 242 8.06 -0.26 18.67
C ARG A 242 9.29 -0.33 19.56
N VAL A 243 9.14 -1.00 20.70
CA VAL A 243 10.24 -1.33 21.60
C VAL A 243 10.49 -2.82 21.46
N ARG A 244 11.75 -3.22 21.28
CA ARG A 244 12.17 -4.61 21.35
C ARG A 244 12.96 -4.78 22.66
N THR A 245 12.38 -5.47 23.63
CA THR A 245 13.00 -5.73 24.94
C THR A 245 14.12 -6.77 24.86
N ASP A 246 14.08 -7.64 23.84
CA ASP A 246 14.92 -8.82 23.61
C ASP A 246 16.27 -8.51 22.94
N SER A 247 16.29 -7.59 21.99
CA SER A 247 17.45 -7.33 21.12
C SER A 247 18.41 -6.27 21.65
N GLY A 248 18.09 -5.64 22.79
CA GLY A 248 18.84 -4.48 23.31
C GLY A 248 18.78 -3.25 22.39
N LEU A 249 18.02 -3.32 21.29
CA LEU A 249 17.71 -2.22 20.40
C LEU A 249 16.56 -1.43 21.06
N GLY A 250 16.81 -0.16 21.37
CA GLY A 250 15.81 0.71 22.00
C GLY A 250 14.56 0.93 21.15
N SER A 251 13.69 1.84 21.61
CA SER A 251 12.47 2.20 20.86
C SER A 251 12.82 2.76 19.47
N ALA A 252 12.11 2.30 18.45
CA ALA A 252 12.23 2.78 17.09
C ALA A 252 10.86 3.12 16.49
N LEU A 253 10.85 4.07 15.55
CA LEU A 253 9.64 4.41 14.80
C LEU A 253 9.44 3.43 13.64
N VAL A 254 8.19 3.02 13.46
CA VAL A 254 7.75 2.13 12.39
C VAL A 254 6.51 2.70 11.68
N PRO A 255 6.19 2.20 10.47
CA PRO A 255 4.95 2.56 9.79
C PRO A 255 3.71 2.39 10.68
N GLY A 256 2.77 3.32 10.56
CA GLY A 256 1.50 3.28 11.31
C GLY A 256 0.54 2.18 10.84
N VAL A 257 0.77 1.61 9.65
CA VAL A 257 0.07 0.42 9.13
C VAL A 257 1.14 -0.57 8.68
N GLY A 258 0.92 -1.85 8.92
CA GLY A 258 1.82 -2.93 8.53
C GLY A 258 1.11 -4.26 8.63
N GLY A 259 1.87 -5.35 8.55
CA GLY A 259 1.37 -6.73 8.45
C GLY A 259 1.76 -7.31 7.10
N ALA A 260 1.95 -8.64 7.04
CA ALA A 260 2.41 -9.32 5.83
C ALA A 260 1.52 -9.04 4.61
N GLU A 261 0.21 -8.92 4.83
CA GLU A 261 -0.80 -8.67 3.80
C GLU A 261 -0.62 -7.28 3.19
N TRP A 262 -0.48 -6.24 4.02
CA TRP A 262 -0.26 -4.88 3.56
C TRP A 262 1.12 -4.74 2.91
N ASP A 263 2.15 -5.24 3.59
CA ASP A 263 3.55 -5.12 3.16
C ASP A 263 3.81 -5.84 1.84
N GLY A 264 3.13 -6.96 1.58
CA GLY A 264 3.18 -7.69 0.32
C GLY A 264 2.65 -6.88 -0.86
N GLY A 265 1.64 -6.02 -0.65
CA GLY A 265 1.03 -5.21 -1.68
C GLY A 265 1.70 -3.85 -1.95
N VAL A 266 2.63 -3.41 -1.08
CA VAL A 266 3.37 -2.14 -1.25
C VAL A 266 4.57 -2.34 -2.16
N TRP A 267 4.69 -1.54 -3.23
CA TRP A 267 5.82 -1.61 -4.18
C TRP A 267 7.03 -0.83 -3.67
N ASN A 268 6.80 0.42 -3.26
CA ASN A 268 7.81 1.30 -2.70
C ASN A 268 7.40 1.77 -1.30
N ARG A 269 8.34 1.84 -0.35
CA ARG A 269 8.11 2.35 1.01
C ARG A 269 9.11 3.45 1.31
N LEU A 270 8.57 4.63 1.58
CA LEU A 270 9.32 5.86 1.86
C LEU A 270 9.06 6.30 3.29
N VAL A 271 10.12 6.52 4.05
CA VAL A 271 10.05 7.16 5.37
C VAL A 271 10.35 8.64 5.26
N LEU A 272 9.44 9.49 5.73
CA LEU A 272 9.65 10.93 5.78
C LEU A 272 9.80 11.39 7.22
N PHE A 273 10.90 12.08 7.51
CA PHE A 273 11.19 12.63 8.82
C PHE A 273 11.76 14.04 8.69
N ARG A 274 11.67 14.78 9.79
CA ARG A 274 12.25 16.13 9.93
C ARG A 274 13.39 16.02 10.92
N ASP A 275 14.52 16.63 10.58
CA ASP A 275 15.63 16.80 11.49
C ASP A 275 16.06 18.27 11.45
N PHE A 276 15.89 18.96 12.57
CA PHE A 276 16.01 20.42 12.68
C PHE A 276 15.20 21.18 11.62
N GLU A 277 15.87 21.93 10.73
CA GLU A 277 15.25 22.70 9.65
C GLU A 277 15.08 21.90 8.36
N CYS A 278 15.74 20.74 8.27
CA CYS A 278 15.76 19.90 7.09
C CYS A 278 14.69 18.81 7.15
N ARG A 279 14.20 18.37 5.99
CA ARG A 279 13.37 17.19 5.86
C ARG A 279 14.07 16.17 4.99
N PHE A 280 13.81 14.91 5.27
CA PHE A 280 14.45 13.80 4.59
C PHE A 280 13.40 12.80 4.16
N VAL A 281 13.63 12.19 3.01
CA VAL A 281 12.90 11.03 2.53
C VAL A 281 13.89 9.88 2.37
N GLY A 282 13.68 8.82 3.14
CA GLY A 282 14.45 7.59 3.11
C GLY A 282 13.72 6.48 2.34
N VAL A 283 14.44 5.71 1.54
CA VAL A 283 13.88 4.59 0.77
C VAL A 283 14.11 3.27 1.50
N GLN A 284 13.05 2.67 2.03
CA GLN A 284 13.09 1.40 2.77
C GLN A 284 12.68 0.18 1.95
N LYS A 285 11.80 0.39 0.95
CA LYS A 285 11.41 -0.64 -0.02
C LYS A 285 11.41 0.00 -1.39
N CYS A 286 11.99 -0.68 -2.38
CA CYS A 286 12.06 -0.23 -3.75
C CYS A 286 11.80 -1.41 -4.68
N GLN A 287 10.88 -1.24 -5.63
CA GLN A 287 10.53 -2.26 -6.63
C GLN A 287 10.19 -3.63 -6.03
N GLY A 288 9.40 -3.62 -4.95
CA GLY A 288 9.00 -4.84 -4.25
C GLY A 288 10.08 -5.42 -3.33
N ARG A 289 11.31 -4.92 -3.36
CA ARG A 289 12.43 -5.40 -2.53
C ARG A 289 12.63 -4.51 -1.31
N THR A 290 12.65 -5.13 -0.13
CA THR A 290 12.98 -4.44 1.12
C THR A 290 14.49 -4.19 1.17
N LEU A 291 14.88 -2.94 1.39
CA LEU A 291 16.28 -2.48 1.40
C LEU A 291 16.88 -2.41 2.80
N ILE A 292 16.06 -2.52 3.84
CA ILE A 292 16.47 -2.53 5.25
C ILE A 292 16.43 -3.96 5.80
N SER A 293 17.32 -4.29 6.74
CA SER A 293 17.27 -5.58 7.43
C SER A 293 16.05 -5.69 8.35
N ARG A 294 15.44 -6.87 8.45
CA ARG A 294 14.34 -7.16 9.41
C ARG A 294 14.78 -6.99 10.87
N GLU A 295 16.08 -7.14 11.13
CA GLU A 295 16.67 -7.01 12.46
C GLU A 295 16.86 -5.53 12.88
N GLN A 296 16.95 -4.61 11.91
CA GLN A 296 17.29 -3.21 12.13
C GLN A 296 16.05 -2.31 12.08
N ILE A 297 15.24 -2.34 13.13
CA ILE A 297 14.08 -1.44 13.24
C ILE A 297 14.55 0.01 13.29
N GLY A 298 13.90 0.87 12.50
CA GLY A 298 14.12 2.31 12.51
C GLY A 298 15.17 2.79 11.50
N GLU A 299 15.72 1.90 10.68
CA GLU A 299 16.58 2.32 9.56
C GLU A 299 15.79 3.06 8.49
N THR A 300 16.41 4.10 7.94
CA THR A 300 15.79 4.95 6.93
C THR A 300 16.17 4.59 5.50
N GLY A 301 17.16 3.71 5.32
CA GLY A 301 17.75 3.39 4.02
C GLY A 301 18.48 4.58 3.40
N LYS A 302 18.60 4.61 2.07
CA LYS A 302 19.20 5.76 1.36
C LYS A 302 18.28 6.97 1.48
N VAL A 303 18.83 8.11 1.90
CA VAL A 303 18.06 9.34 2.17
C VAL A 303 18.32 10.43 1.14
N VAL A 304 17.29 11.23 0.89
CA VAL A 304 17.34 12.46 0.09
C VAL A 304 16.82 13.62 0.94
N GLY A 305 17.60 14.71 1.01
CA GLY A 305 17.20 15.93 1.69
C GLY A 305 16.28 16.79 0.84
N PHE A 306 15.28 17.41 1.45
CA PHE A 306 14.43 18.40 0.82
C PHE A 306 13.95 19.46 1.81
N ALA A 307 13.65 20.65 1.29
CA ALA A 307 13.04 21.74 2.03
C ALA A 307 11.60 21.96 1.56
N ILE A 308 10.77 22.47 2.47
CA ILE A 308 9.47 23.06 2.14
C ILE A 308 9.64 24.54 2.38
N GLU A 309 9.65 25.30 1.30
CA GLU A 309 9.80 26.74 1.31
C GLU A 309 8.58 27.42 1.95
N HIS A 310 8.70 28.69 2.32
CA HIS A 310 7.62 29.45 2.99
C HIS A 310 6.36 29.56 2.13
N ASP A 311 6.53 29.51 0.81
CA ASP A 311 5.45 29.50 -0.17
C ASP A 311 4.77 28.12 -0.30
N GLY A 312 5.35 27.07 0.29
CA GLY A 312 4.86 25.70 0.28
C GLY A 312 5.52 24.80 -0.77
N THR A 313 6.43 25.32 -1.60
CA THR A 313 7.15 24.59 -2.66
C THR A 313 8.13 23.59 -2.06
N VAL A 314 8.23 22.41 -2.68
CA VAL A 314 9.19 21.38 -2.29
C VAL A 314 10.42 21.47 -3.18
N ARG A 315 11.61 21.61 -2.58
CA ARG A 315 12.88 21.70 -3.29
C ARG A 315 13.89 20.71 -2.71
N GLN A 316 14.60 20.00 -3.57
CA GLN A 316 15.70 19.14 -3.14
C GLN A 316 16.82 19.99 -2.49
N GLN A 317 17.37 19.50 -1.38
CA GLN A 317 18.46 20.15 -0.67
C GLN A 317 19.69 19.22 -0.67
N GLY A 318 20.83 19.73 -1.14
CA GLY A 318 22.08 18.99 -1.27
C GLY A 318 22.16 18.07 -2.50
N SER A 319 23.39 17.75 -2.93
CA SER A 319 23.61 16.70 -3.93
C SER A 319 23.70 15.33 -3.24
N THR A 320 23.27 14.31 -3.97
CA THR A 320 23.42 12.90 -3.64
C THR A 320 24.81 12.58 -3.12
N GLY A 321 24.91 12.41 -1.81
CA GLY A 321 26.03 11.78 -1.16
C GLY A 321 25.44 10.95 -0.05
N GLY A 322 25.47 9.63 -0.22
CA GLY A 322 25.26 8.72 0.89
C GLY A 322 26.32 8.99 1.94
N VAL A 323 26.08 9.97 2.79
CA VAL A 323 26.43 9.84 4.18
C VAL A 323 25.25 9.03 4.70
N ALA A 324 25.40 7.70 4.74
CA ALA A 324 24.85 7.01 5.89
C ALA A 324 25.25 7.90 7.05
N ILE A 325 24.31 8.62 7.67
CA ILE A 325 24.60 9.47 8.82
C ILE A 325 25.52 8.59 9.64
N GLU A 326 26.81 8.93 9.71
CA GLU A 326 27.74 8.18 10.55
C GLU A 326 27.06 8.29 11.89
N ASP A 327 26.50 7.17 12.32
CA ASP A 327 25.55 7.19 13.39
C ASP A 327 26.29 7.82 14.57
N PRO A 328 25.90 9.00 15.07
CA PRO A 328 26.53 9.50 16.28
C PRO A 328 26.28 8.50 17.44
N ARG A 329 25.38 7.50 17.27
CA ARG A 329 25.24 6.33 18.14
C ARG A 329 26.34 5.28 18.01
N ASN A 330 27.31 5.40 17.12
CA ASN A 330 28.59 4.70 17.30
C ASN A 330 29.35 5.23 18.54
N LYS A 331 28.89 6.34 19.14
CA LYS A 331 29.28 6.83 20.47
C LYS A 331 28.16 6.72 21.52
N VAL A 332 27.03 6.08 21.23
CA VAL A 332 26.14 5.64 22.31
C VAL A 332 26.69 4.31 22.77
N ILE A 333 27.22 4.29 24.00
CA ILE A 333 27.64 3.09 24.70
C ILE A 333 26.43 2.17 24.73
N ARG A 334 26.37 1.22 23.80
CA ARG A 334 25.38 0.14 23.81
C ARG A 334 25.61 -0.61 25.11
N SER A 335 24.56 -0.83 25.90
CA SER A 335 24.65 -1.73 27.04
C SER A 335 25.22 -3.07 26.55
N PRO A 336 26.19 -3.67 27.27
CA PRO A 336 26.79 -4.93 26.86
C PRO A 336 25.71 -5.96 26.51
N PRO A 337 25.84 -6.72 25.42
CA PRO A 337 24.93 -7.83 25.17
C PRO A 337 24.97 -8.74 26.40
N LYS A 338 23.81 -8.92 27.05
CA LYS A 338 23.70 -9.90 28.13
C LYS A 338 24.13 -11.26 27.52
N PRO A 339 25.11 -11.96 28.11
CA PRO A 339 25.45 -13.29 27.62
C PRO A 339 24.19 -14.15 27.75
N ARG A 340 23.82 -14.83 26.66
CA ARG A 340 22.79 -15.87 26.69
C ARG A 340 23.16 -16.81 27.83
N LYS A 341 22.30 -16.86 28.85
CA LYS A 341 22.45 -17.76 29.99
C LYS A 341 22.62 -19.16 29.41
N ARG A 342 23.71 -19.84 29.78
CA ARG A 342 23.92 -21.24 29.39
C ARG A 342 22.69 -22.04 29.83
N VAL A 343 22.27 -22.98 29.00
CA VAL A 343 21.32 -24.03 29.37
C VAL A 343 21.93 -24.75 30.57
N ILE A 344 21.36 -24.52 31.75
CA ILE A 344 21.62 -25.28 32.96
C ILE A 344 20.42 -26.20 33.09
N ASP A 345 20.70 -27.49 33.17
CA ASP A 345 19.73 -28.55 33.40
C ASP A 345 18.83 -28.26 34.61
N GLU A 346 17.60 -28.73 34.45
CA GLU A 346 16.43 -28.62 35.31
C GLU A 346 16.68 -28.56 36.83
N VAL A 347 16.10 -27.54 37.46
CA VAL A 347 15.47 -27.69 38.78
C VAL A 347 14.08 -27.06 38.66
N ALA A 348 13.05 -27.90 38.82
CA ALA A 348 11.66 -27.50 38.88
C ALA A 348 11.39 -26.59 40.11
N ASP A 349 10.31 -25.83 40.01
CA ASP A 349 9.74 -24.90 40.99
C ASP A 349 10.32 -23.48 41.01
N SER A 350 9.75 -22.62 40.17
CA SER A 350 9.12 -21.34 40.58
C SER A 350 8.51 -20.64 39.36
N GLU A 351 7.21 -20.35 39.44
CA GLU A 351 6.45 -19.54 38.48
C GLU A 351 7.18 -18.22 38.14
N GLY A 352 7.38 -17.99 36.85
CA GLY A 352 8.03 -16.80 36.32
C GLY A 352 7.83 -16.73 34.82
N GLU A 353 6.58 -16.63 34.39
CA GLU A 353 6.23 -16.39 32.98
C GLU A 353 6.69 -14.98 32.57
N GLU A 354 7.95 -14.85 32.14
CA GLU A 354 8.38 -13.75 31.28
C GLU A 354 7.84 -14.02 29.87
N ALA A 355 6.54 -13.78 29.70
CA ALA A 355 5.87 -13.84 28.40
C ALA A 355 6.25 -12.61 27.59
N ASP A 356 6.79 -12.86 26.39
CA ASP A 356 7.20 -11.87 25.40
C ASP A 356 6.05 -10.87 25.11
N GLU A 357 6.14 -9.73 25.77
CA GLU A 357 5.19 -8.64 25.70
C GLU A 357 5.32 -7.96 24.33
N TYR A 358 4.21 -7.45 23.79
CA TYR A 358 4.05 -6.68 22.54
C TYR A 358 3.76 -7.51 21.27
N GLY A 359 2.47 -7.81 21.10
CA GLY A 359 1.83 -8.40 19.91
C GLY A 359 2.04 -7.59 18.63
N TRP A 360 3.20 -7.77 18.01
CA TRP A 360 3.47 -7.41 16.63
C TRP A 360 3.89 -8.66 15.87
N ALA A 361 2.92 -9.25 15.16
CA ALA A 361 3.04 -10.28 14.13
C ALA A 361 3.69 -11.62 14.52
N GLU A 362 4.68 -11.69 15.42
CA GLU A 362 5.36 -12.96 15.69
C GLU A 362 4.44 -13.95 16.43
N THR A 363 3.68 -13.50 17.44
CA THR A 363 2.69 -14.37 18.12
C THR A 363 1.39 -14.56 17.34
N ASP A 364 0.99 -13.58 16.52
CA ASP A 364 -0.31 -13.62 15.82
C ASP A 364 -0.22 -14.38 14.46
N GLU A 365 0.95 -14.44 13.81
CA GLU A 365 1.18 -15.31 12.63
C GLU A 365 1.30 -16.80 13.04
N GLU A 366 1.92 -17.08 14.19
CA GLU A 366 2.03 -18.45 14.73
C GLU A 366 0.66 -19.01 15.16
N ALA A 367 -0.23 -18.17 15.70
CA ALA A 367 -1.59 -18.55 16.07
C ALA A 367 -2.50 -18.87 14.86
N LEU A 368 -2.19 -18.35 13.67
CA LEU A 368 -2.93 -18.65 12.43
C LEU A 368 -2.49 -19.95 11.75
N ALA A 369 -1.27 -20.42 12.03
CA ALA A 369 -0.75 -21.68 11.51
C ALA A 369 -1.21 -22.91 12.32
N ALA A 370 -1.66 -22.72 13.56
CA ALA A 370 -2.02 -23.79 14.47
C ALA A 370 -3.44 -24.37 14.27
N ASP A 371 -4.30 -23.72 13.48
CA ASP A 371 -5.72 -24.10 13.31
C ASP A 371 -6.01 -24.65 11.89
N GLY A 372 -5.14 -25.53 11.41
CA GLY A 372 -5.46 -26.44 10.30
C GLY A 372 -6.45 -27.52 10.76
N PRO A 373 -7.41 -27.96 9.94
CA PRO A 373 -8.50 -28.83 10.39
C PRO A 373 -7.93 -30.15 10.92
N GLY A 374 -8.07 -30.36 12.22
CA GLY A 374 -7.78 -31.63 12.88
C GLY A 374 -8.69 -32.72 12.32
N ASP A 375 -8.07 -33.81 11.91
CA ASP A 375 -8.72 -35.06 11.54
C ASP A 375 -9.36 -35.66 12.80
N ASP A 376 -10.67 -35.49 12.97
CA ASP A 376 -11.47 -36.12 14.03
C ASP A 376 -11.52 -37.62 13.79
N THR A 377 -10.50 -38.34 14.28
CA THR A 377 -10.59 -39.79 14.44
C THR A 377 -11.48 -40.09 15.64
N LEU A 378 -12.75 -40.31 15.35
CA LEU A 378 -13.76 -40.81 16.29
C LEU A 378 -13.30 -42.16 16.88
N GLU A 379 -12.93 -42.18 18.17
CA GLU A 379 -12.87 -43.43 18.93
C GLU A 379 -14.30 -43.95 19.18
N GLN A 380 -14.60 -45.15 18.67
CA GLN A 380 -15.81 -45.90 18.99
C GLN A 380 -15.64 -46.63 20.33
N PRO A 381 -16.67 -46.67 21.20
CA PRO A 381 -16.66 -47.54 22.37
C PRO A 381 -17.08 -48.96 21.96
N THR A 382 -16.25 -49.96 22.25
CA THR A 382 -16.63 -51.37 22.14
C THR A 382 -17.38 -51.80 23.40
N ALA A 383 -18.64 -52.19 23.21
CA ALA A 383 -19.45 -52.89 24.19
C ALA A 383 -19.34 -54.41 24.00
N ASP A 384 -19.45 -55.09 25.14
CA ASP A 384 -19.83 -56.49 25.39
C ASP A 384 -18.80 -57.62 25.25
N ALA A 385 -18.55 -58.29 26.38
CA ALA A 385 -19.20 -59.58 26.65
C ALA A 385 -19.06 -60.03 28.11
N ALA A 386 -20.19 -60.41 28.70
CA ALA A 386 -20.32 -61.09 29.98
C ALA A 386 -19.95 -62.58 29.88
N GLY A 387 -19.61 -63.22 31.02
CA GLY A 387 -19.95 -64.62 31.24
C GLY A 387 -18.99 -65.45 32.08
N VAL A 388 -19.52 -65.87 33.24
CA VAL A 388 -19.10 -66.93 34.19
C VAL A 388 -18.12 -66.52 35.28
#